data_AF-A0A1C5L949-F1
#
_entry.id   AF-A0A1C5L949-F1
#
_cell.length_a   1.000
_cell.length_b   1.000
_cell.length_c   1.000
_cell.angle_alpha   90.00
_cell.angle_beta   90.00
_cell.angle_gamma   90.00
#
_symmetry.space_group_name_H-M   'P 1'
#
loop_
_entity.id
_entity.type
_entity.pdbx_description
1 polymer ?
#
loop_
_entity_poly.entity_id
_entity_poly.type
_entity_poly.pdbx_seq_one_letter_code
_entity_poly.pdbx_strand_id
1 'polypeptide(L)'
;MARLILKSPYLKCDGSNSVSGYLRYIGTRERVEILPDDRPPTRKQEQLVRKLTKDFPSSKKLEEYSDYGAKHTKANTSAFITRVLEENWSAVQQLEGYMEYIATRPRAERLGDHGLFGDEDGVDLEKAMRELDQYTGNVWTHIISLKREDAARLGYDNARAWMNLLRANCNDIAAAMNIPPNHFRWYAAYHDEGEHPHVHMMAWSMVPSEAYLTREGIRKIESQLTNQIFQ
;
A
#
# COMPACT_ATOMS: atom_id res chain seq x y z
N MET A 1 -20.83 7.22 -4.97
CA MET A 1 -20.76 5.94 -5.71
C MET A 1 -19.59 5.16 -5.18
N ALA A 2 -19.80 3.86 -4.99
CA ALA A 2 -18.74 2.96 -4.59
C ALA A 2 -17.63 2.96 -5.65
N ARG A 3 -16.37 3.00 -5.21
CA ARG A 3 -15.22 3.03 -6.11
C ARG A 3 -14.04 2.29 -5.52
N LEU A 4 -13.33 1.56 -6.37
CA LEU A 4 -11.97 1.10 -6.08
C LEU A 4 -11.01 2.25 -6.34
N ILE A 5 -9.99 2.41 -5.49
CA ILE A 5 -8.90 3.36 -5.73
C ILE A 5 -7.61 2.56 -5.87
N LEU A 6 -6.98 2.66 -7.05
CA LEU A 6 -5.69 2.04 -7.35
C LEU A 6 -4.59 3.09 -7.50
N LYS A 7 -3.47 2.87 -6.81
CA LYS A 7 -2.23 3.62 -6.97
C LYS A 7 -1.13 2.63 -7.30
N SER A 8 -0.27 2.96 -8.26
CA SER A 8 0.82 2.08 -8.69
C SER A 8 2.15 2.82 -8.74
N PRO A 9 2.68 3.30 -7.60
CA PRO A 9 4.07 3.75 -7.53
C PRO A 9 5.01 2.56 -7.78
N TYR A 10 6.28 2.89 -8.07
CA TYR A 10 7.33 1.89 -8.18
C TYR A 10 8.59 2.34 -7.43
N LEU A 11 9.32 1.36 -6.93
CA LEU A 11 10.62 1.53 -6.30
C LEU A 11 11.69 1.12 -7.33
N LYS A 12 12.75 1.94 -7.41
CA LYS A 12 13.96 1.61 -8.17
C LYS A 12 14.99 1.03 -7.22
N CYS A 13 15.52 -0.14 -7.54
CA CYS A 13 16.55 -0.79 -6.75
C CYS A 13 17.96 -0.17 -6.93
N ASP A 14 18.14 0.77 -7.87
CA ASP A 14 19.44 1.36 -8.24
C ASP A 14 19.63 2.85 -7.86
N GLY A 15 18.68 3.47 -7.15
CA GLY A 15 18.61 4.93 -6.99
C GLY A 15 18.82 5.45 -5.56
N SER A 16 19.88 6.24 -5.34
CA SER A 16 20.10 7.00 -4.09
C SER A 16 19.49 8.39 -4.15
N ASN A 17 18.19 8.56 -3.86
CA ASN A 17 17.59 9.89 -3.66
C ASN A 17 16.52 9.85 -2.56
N SER A 18 16.94 9.73 -1.31
CA SER A 18 16.04 9.89 -0.17
C SER A 18 15.85 11.37 0.17
N VAL A 19 14.60 11.84 0.27
CA VAL A 19 14.26 13.07 0.99
C VAL A 19 14.35 12.74 2.48
N SER A 20 15.56 12.84 3.04
CA SER A 20 15.79 12.53 4.45
C SER A 20 14.94 13.42 5.38
N GLY A 21 14.34 12.83 6.41
CA GLY A 21 13.61 13.55 7.47
C GLY A 21 12.21 13.04 7.84
N TYR A 22 11.71 12.02 7.15
CA TYR A 22 10.39 11.41 7.40
C TYR A 22 10.44 10.09 8.20
N LEU A 23 11.59 9.40 8.19
CA LEU A 23 11.88 8.13 8.88
C LEU A 23 11.40 8.08 10.33
N ARG A 24 11.56 9.18 11.08
CA ARG A 24 11.23 9.23 12.52
C ARG A 24 9.74 9.09 12.82
N TYR A 25 8.86 9.42 11.86
CA TYR A 25 7.42 9.32 12.08
C TYR A 25 6.90 7.87 11.95
N ILE A 26 7.48 7.09 11.03
CA ILE A 26 7.07 5.71 10.75
C ILE A 26 7.38 4.83 11.98
N GLY A 27 8.64 4.80 12.43
CA GLY A 27 9.06 3.97 13.58
C GLY A 27 8.52 4.40 14.96
N THR A 28 7.91 5.59 15.11
CA THR A 28 7.30 6.02 16.39
C THR A 28 5.79 5.77 16.46
N ARG A 29 5.14 5.47 15.34
CA ARG A 29 3.71 5.16 15.24
C ARG A 29 3.38 3.70 15.50
N GLU A 30 4.35 2.80 15.30
CA GLU A 30 4.20 1.34 15.34
C GLU A 30 3.70 0.76 16.68
N ARG A 31 3.63 1.55 17.76
CA ARG A 31 3.24 1.06 19.09
C ARG A 31 1.93 1.63 19.64
N VAL A 32 1.23 2.46 18.86
CA VAL A 32 -0.01 3.09 19.32
C VAL A 32 -1.14 2.60 18.44
N GLU A 33 -2.00 1.75 19.01
CA GLU A 33 -3.33 1.49 18.45
C GLU A 33 -3.97 2.84 18.11
N ILE A 34 -4.40 3.01 16.85
CA ILE A 34 -5.19 4.18 16.49
C ILE A 34 -6.61 3.89 17.00
N LEU A 35 -6.79 4.11 18.30
CA LEU A 35 -8.12 4.32 18.85
C LEU A 35 -8.78 5.48 18.08
N PRO A 36 -10.11 5.52 17.97
CA PRO A 36 -10.84 6.72 17.55
C PRO A 36 -10.42 7.89 18.44
N ASP A 37 -9.43 8.63 17.97
CA ASP A 37 -8.81 9.73 18.68
C ASP A 37 -9.34 11.02 18.08
N ASP A 38 -10.56 11.34 18.50
CA ASP A 38 -11.29 12.54 18.11
C ASP A 38 -10.70 13.83 18.71
N ARG A 39 -9.63 13.71 19.51
CA ARG A 39 -8.88 14.88 19.97
C ARG A 39 -8.28 15.62 18.78
N PRO A 40 -8.03 16.94 18.92
CA PRO A 40 -7.32 17.69 17.89
C PRO A 40 -5.92 17.12 17.60
N PRO A 41 -5.39 17.31 16.38
CA PRO A 41 -4.06 16.87 16.02
C PRO A 41 -2.99 17.59 16.85
N THR A 42 -1.87 16.92 17.09
CA THR A 42 -0.75 17.56 17.76
C THR A 42 -0.08 18.60 16.85
N ARG A 43 0.57 19.62 17.42
CA ARG A 43 1.36 20.61 16.66
C ARG A 43 2.39 19.97 15.73
N LYS A 44 3.00 18.84 16.16
CA LYS A 44 3.95 18.07 15.34
C LYS A 44 3.28 17.42 14.12
N GLN A 45 2.07 16.89 14.29
CA GLN A 45 1.29 16.35 13.16
C GLN A 45 0.94 17.45 12.16
N GLU A 46 0.48 18.61 12.61
CA GLU A 46 0.14 19.72 11.70
C GLU A 46 1.37 20.24 10.93
N GLN A 47 2.52 20.36 11.60
CA GLN A 47 3.78 20.72 10.94
C GLN A 47 4.18 19.69 9.87
N LEU A 48 4.01 18.40 10.18
CA LEU A 48 4.29 17.33 9.25
C LEU A 48 3.34 17.34 8.05
N VAL A 49 2.03 17.54 8.25
CA VAL A 49 1.05 17.69 7.17
C VAL A 49 1.42 18.86 6.24
N ARG A 50 1.81 20.01 6.80
CA ARG A 50 2.25 21.16 5.99
C ARG A 50 3.49 20.84 5.16
N LYS A 51 4.45 20.09 5.74
CA LYS A 51 5.65 19.65 5.02
C LYS A 51 5.29 18.68 3.88
N LEU A 52 4.51 17.63 4.19
CA LEU A 52 4.10 16.60 3.24
C LEU A 52 3.27 17.16 2.08
N THR A 53 2.32 18.06 2.35
CA THR A 53 1.49 18.67 1.29
C THR A 53 2.25 19.69 0.43
N LYS A 54 3.42 20.16 0.90
CA LYS A 54 4.34 20.98 0.12
C LYS A 54 5.25 20.11 -0.74
N ASP A 55 5.84 19.07 -0.15
CA ASP A 55 6.79 18.18 -0.84
C ASP A 55 6.08 17.26 -1.84
N PHE A 56 4.84 16.85 -1.53
CA PHE A 56 3.99 15.98 -2.35
C PHE A 56 2.62 16.62 -2.62
N PRO A 57 2.51 17.63 -3.50
CA PRO A 57 1.24 18.35 -3.72
C PRO A 57 0.07 17.46 -4.18
N SER A 58 0.36 16.32 -4.82
CA SER A 58 -0.64 15.32 -5.23
C SER A 58 -1.37 14.70 -4.04
N SER A 59 -0.77 14.68 -2.84
CA SER A 59 -1.39 14.17 -1.60
C SER A 59 -2.72 14.84 -1.26
N LYS A 60 -2.93 16.09 -1.70
CA LYS A 60 -4.20 16.82 -1.49
C LYS A 60 -5.39 16.21 -2.23
N LYS A 61 -5.14 15.24 -3.13
CA LYS A 61 -6.18 14.50 -3.88
C LYS A 61 -6.58 13.19 -3.19
N LEU A 62 -5.96 12.86 -2.06
CA LEU A 62 -6.27 11.64 -1.29
C LEU A 62 -7.58 11.80 -0.54
N GLU A 63 -8.32 10.70 -0.37
CA GLU A 63 -9.55 10.72 0.43
C GLU A 63 -9.22 11.04 1.89
N GLU A 64 -8.09 10.55 2.40
CA GLU A 64 -7.59 10.83 3.74
C GLU A 64 -7.31 12.33 3.96
N TYR A 65 -6.95 13.07 2.90
CA TYR A 65 -6.81 14.53 2.99
C TYR A 65 -8.16 15.22 3.09
N SER A 66 -9.16 14.74 2.34
CA SER A 66 -10.54 15.22 2.45
C SER A 66 -11.09 14.95 3.85
N ASP A 67 -10.85 13.78 4.42
CA ASP A 67 -11.32 13.42 5.77
C ASP A 67 -10.61 14.21 6.86
N TYR A 68 -9.31 14.47 6.70
CA TYR A 68 -8.55 15.38 7.56
C TYR A 68 -9.17 16.79 7.55
N GLY A 69 -9.54 17.31 6.38
CA GLY A 69 -10.17 18.62 6.25
C GLY A 69 -11.62 18.66 6.77
N ALA A 70 -12.38 17.58 6.60
CA ALA A 70 -13.77 17.48 7.04
C ALA A 70 -13.89 17.28 8.56
N LYS A 71 -13.08 16.39 9.13
CA LYS A 71 -13.00 16.11 10.56
C LYS A 71 -11.53 16.19 11.00
N HIS A 72 -11.13 17.35 11.49
CA HIS A 72 -9.74 17.67 11.88
C HIS A 72 -9.36 16.99 13.20
N THR A 73 -9.31 15.66 13.22
CA THR A 73 -8.97 14.84 14.39
C THR A 73 -7.55 14.32 14.29
N LYS A 74 -6.99 13.94 15.44
CA LYS A 74 -5.71 13.29 15.53
C LYS A 74 -5.71 12.00 14.74
N ALA A 75 -6.78 11.20 14.78
CA ALA A 75 -6.93 9.99 13.98
C ALA A 75 -6.87 10.27 12.46
N ASN A 76 -7.68 11.19 11.93
CA ASN A 76 -7.69 11.48 10.48
C ASN A 76 -6.37 12.07 10.00
N THR A 77 -5.76 12.93 10.82
CA THR A 77 -4.42 13.47 10.52
C THR A 77 -3.38 12.35 10.46
N SER A 78 -3.54 11.32 11.30
CA SER A 78 -2.66 10.15 11.30
C SER A 78 -2.79 9.36 10.01
N ALA A 79 -4.03 9.02 9.63
CA ALA A 79 -4.34 8.27 8.43
C ALA A 79 -3.78 8.99 7.20
N PHE A 80 -4.01 10.31 7.10
CA PHE A 80 -3.46 11.12 6.02
C PHE A 80 -1.92 11.08 5.96
N ILE A 81 -1.23 11.32 7.09
CA ILE A 81 0.23 11.29 7.11
C ILE A 81 0.75 9.92 6.67
N THR A 82 0.21 8.84 7.25
CA THR A 82 0.64 7.47 6.92
C THR A 82 0.44 7.18 5.43
N ARG A 83 -0.74 7.52 4.89
CA ARG A 83 -1.06 7.31 3.49
C ARG A 83 -0.08 8.02 2.55
N VAL A 84 0.27 9.27 2.86
CA VAL A 84 1.23 10.03 2.04
C VAL A 84 2.61 9.41 2.10
N LEU A 85 3.07 8.96 3.26
CA LEU A 85 4.38 8.32 3.39
C LEU A 85 4.44 7.02 2.59
N GLU A 86 3.38 6.22 2.62
CA GLU A 86 3.28 4.97 1.88
C GLU A 86 3.19 5.17 0.36
N GLU A 87 2.40 6.14 -0.14
CA GLU A 87 2.36 6.45 -1.58
C GLU A 87 3.69 6.99 -2.13
N ASN A 88 4.51 7.58 -1.26
CA ASN A 88 5.76 8.22 -1.61
C ASN A 88 6.97 7.51 -0.98
N TRP A 89 6.85 6.21 -0.70
CA TRP A 89 7.88 5.45 0.00
C TRP A 89 9.26 5.63 -0.63
N SER A 90 9.38 5.46 -1.95
CA SER A 90 10.66 5.64 -2.68
C SER A 90 11.31 7.01 -2.49
N ALA A 91 10.53 8.06 -2.27
CA ALA A 91 11.04 9.40 -2.00
C ALA A 91 11.38 9.61 -0.52
N VAL A 92 10.73 8.86 0.37
CA VAL A 92 10.77 9.02 1.83
C VAL A 92 11.83 8.12 2.49
N GLN A 93 12.04 6.92 1.93
CA GLN A 93 12.90 5.87 2.44
C GLN A 93 13.47 5.07 1.25
N GLN A 94 14.67 4.50 1.41
CA GLN A 94 15.19 3.55 0.42
C GLN A 94 14.32 2.27 0.45
N LEU A 95 14.49 1.40 -0.55
CA LEU A 95 13.70 0.18 -0.73
C LEU A 95 13.63 -0.69 0.54
N GLU A 96 14.70 -0.66 1.33
CA GLU A 96 14.87 -1.42 2.57
C GLU A 96 13.70 -1.22 3.54
N GLY A 97 13.13 -2.35 3.96
CA GLY A 97 12.14 -2.43 5.02
C GLY A 97 10.69 -2.17 4.60
N TYR A 98 10.38 -1.85 3.33
CA TYR A 98 8.96 -1.64 2.95
C TYR A 98 8.12 -2.91 3.11
N MET A 99 8.64 -4.06 2.64
CA MET A 99 7.97 -5.36 2.79
C MET A 99 7.76 -5.71 4.28
N GLU A 100 8.81 -5.56 5.09
CA GLU A 100 8.73 -5.79 6.54
C GLU A 100 7.71 -4.85 7.19
N TYR A 101 7.72 -3.57 6.80
CA TYR A 101 6.80 -2.55 7.32
C TYR A 101 5.34 -2.91 7.05
N ILE A 102 4.97 -3.24 5.81
CA ILE A 102 3.58 -3.61 5.48
C ILE A 102 3.20 -4.95 6.12
N ALA A 103 4.15 -5.87 6.30
CA ALA A 103 3.88 -7.19 6.87
C ALA A 103 3.65 -7.17 8.39
N THR A 104 4.33 -6.29 9.12
CA THR A 104 4.45 -6.41 10.59
C THR A 104 3.73 -5.32 11.38
N ARG A 105 3.37 -4.20 10.74
CA ARG A 105 2.73 -3.07 11.42
C ARG A 105 1.42 -3.50 12.11
N PRO A 106 1.00 -2.84 13.21
CA PRO A 106 -0.13 -3.30 14.04
C PRO A 106 -1.46 -3.52 13.32
N ARG A 107 -1.69 -2.87 12.18
CA ARG A 107 -2.95 -2.95 11.40
C ARG A 107 -2.87 -3.86 10.20
N ALA A 108 -1.72 -4.49 9.97
CA ALA A 108 -1.63 -5.60 9.05
C ALA A 108 -2.36 -6.80 9.66
N GLU A 109 -3.49 -7.19 9.09
CA GLU A 109 -4.21 -8.37 9.54
C GLU A 109 -3.34 -9.60 9.24
N ARG A 110 -3.12 -10.43 10.27
CA ARG A 110 -2.19 -11.55 10.20
C ARG A 110 -2.92 -12.83 9.84
N LEU A 111 -2.51 -13.46 8.75
CA LEU A 111 -2.94 -14.82 8.37
C LEU A 111 -2.00 -15.90 8.95
N GLY A 112 -0.94 -15.48 9.65
CA GLY A 112 0.03 -16.32 10.36
C GLY A 112 0.82 -15.47 11.37
N ASP A 113 2.14 -15.62 11.42
CA ASP A 113 2.99 -14.83 12.33
C ASP A 113 3.06 -13.34 11.95
N HIS A 114 2.81 -13.04 10.66
CA HIS A 114 2.76 -11.71 10.05
C HIS A 114 1.57 -11.55 9.09
N GLY A 115 1.40 -10.35 8.53
CA GLY A 115 0.34 -9.98 7.59
C GLY A 115 0.66 -10.19 6.11
N LEU A 116 1.90 -10.55 5.75
CA LEU A 116 2.26 -10.84 4.37
C LEU A 116 1.60 -12.13 3.86
N PHE A 117 1.00 -12.07 2.68
CA PHE A 117 0.46 -13.19 1.92
C PHE A 117 0.84 -13.09 0.44
N GLY A 118 0.67 -14.18 -0.31
CA GLY A 118 1.06 -14.27 -1.72
C GLY A 118 0.35 -15.41 -2.42
N ASP A 119 0.96 -15.92 -3.49
CA ASP A 119 0.39 -16.99 -4.30
C ASP A 119 0.27 -18.31 -3.52
N GLU A 120 1.30 -18.64 -2.73
CA GLU A 120 1.30 -19.79 -1.83
C GLU A 120 0.79 -19.42 -0.43
N ASP A 121 0.21 -20.39 0.27
CA ASP A 121 -0.13 -20.25 1.70
C ASP A 121 1.14 -20.32 2.56
N GLY A 122 1.15 -19.62 3.69
CA GLY A 122 2.28 -19.67 4.62
C GLY A 122 3.56 -19.03 4.08
N VAL A 123 3.45 -17.82 3.52
CA VAL A 123 4.61 -17.02 3.08
C VAL A 123 5.62 -16.88 4.22
N ASP A 124 6.89 -17.19 3.94
CA ASP A 124 8.02 -16.93 4.83
C ASP A 124 8.53 -15.50 4.58
N LEU A 125 8.27 -14.59 5.52
CA LEU A 125 8.66 -13.18 5.42
C LEU A 125 10.17 -13.01 5.22
N GLU A 126 11.01 -13.75 5.95
CA GLU A 126 12.47 -13.59 5.81
C GLU A 126 12.94 -14.04 4.42
N LYS A 127 12.35 -15.12 3.89
CA LYS A 127 12.65 -15.59 2.54
C LYS A 127 12.20 -14.57 1.49
N ALA A 128 11.00 -14.01 1.62
CA ALA A 128 10.49 -12.98 0.71
C ALA A 128 11.35 -11.70 0.75
N MET A 129 11.81 -11.30 1.94
CA MET A 129 12.74 -10.17 2.09
C MET A 129 14.09 -10.45 1.43
N ARG A 130 14.68 -11.63 1.67
CA ARG A 130 15.94 -12.02 1.01
C ARG A 130 15.82 -12.08 -0.52
N GLU A 131 14.69 -12.53 -1.04
CA GLU A 131 14.40 -12.50 -2.49
C GLU A 131 14.38 -11.07 -3.02
N LEU A 132 13.69 -10.17 -2.31
CA LEU A 132 13.59 -8.76 -2.68
C LEU A 132 14.95 -8.04 -2.61
N ASP A 133 15.75 -8.30 -1.56
CA ASP A 133 17.06 -7.67 -1.36
C ASP A 133 18.08 -8.04 -2.44
N GLN A 134 17.92 -9.22 -3.06
CA GLN A 134 18.75 -9.68 -4.17
C GLN A 134 18.27 -9.17 -5.53
N TYR A 135 17.06 -8.60 -5.60
CA TYR A 135 16.45 -8.16 -6.84
C TYR A 135 16.92 -6.76 -7.25
N THR A 136 17.27 -6.61 -8.53
CA THR A 136 17.82 -5.35 -9.05
C THR A 136 16.88 -4.62 -10.02
N GLY A 137 15.72 -5.20 -10.34
CA GLY A 137 14.75 -4.59 -11.26
C GLY A 137 13.77 -3.64 -10.55
N ASN A 138 12.74 -3.20 -11.26
CA ASN A 138 11.71 -2.34 -10.66
C ASN A 138 10.70 -3.16 -9.88
N VAL A 139 10.33 -2.66 -8.69
CA VAL A 139 9.28 -3.26 -7.86
C VAL A 139 8.10 -2.32 -7.80
N TRP A 140 6.94 -2.74 -8.32
CA TRP A 140 5.71 -1.97 -8.27
C TRP A 140 5.03 -2.17 -6.92
N THR A 141 4.64 -1.08 -6.27
CA THR A 141 4.03 -1.11 -4.93
C THR A 141 2.61 -0.61 -5.02
N HIS A 142 1.71 -1.44 -5.53
CA HIS A 142 0.30 -1.12 -5.68
C HIS A 142 -0.34 -0.87 -4.32
N ILE A 143 -1.19 0.15 -4.25
CA ILE A 143 -2.06 0.38 -3.09
C ILE A 143 -3.49 0.40 -3.58
N ILE A 144 -4.26 -0.60 -3.15
CA ILE A 144 -5.63 -0.88 -3.57
C ILE A 144 -6.53 -0.61 -2.37
N SER A 145 -7.47 0.31 -2.50
CA SER A 145 -8.28 0.78 -1.37
C SER A 145 -9.76 0.84 -1.72
N LEU A 146 -10.58 0.57 -0.71
CA LEU A 146 -12.03 0.72 -0.72
C LEU A 146 -12.44 1.64 0.43
N LYS A 147 -13.59 2.28 0.28
CA LYS A 147 -14.25 2.90 1.43
C LYS A 147 -14.69 1.82 2.42
N ARG A 148 -14.60 2.12 3.71
CA ARG A 148 -15.01 1.22 4.80
C ARG A 148 -16.39 0.61 4.58
N GLU A 149 -17.36 1.45 4.25
CA GLU A 149 -18.75 1.03 4.01
C GLU A 149 -18.86 0.02 2.87
N ASP A 150 -18.10 0.23 1.78
CA ASP A 150 -18.10 -0.67 0.63
C ASP A 150 -17.34 -1.96 0.92
N ALA A 151 -16.19 -1.88 1.60
CA ALA A 151 -15.42 -3.04 2.03
C ALA A 151 -16.26 -3.97 2.91
N ALA A 152 -16.95 -3.43 3.92
CA ALA A 152 -17.83 -4.22 4.79
C ALA A 152 -19.04 -4.79 4.02
N ARG A 153 -19.69 -3.98 3.17
CA ARG A 153 -20.85 -4.41 2.39
C ARG A 153 -20.53 -5.52 1.38
N LEU A 154 -19.33 -5.52 0.83
CA LEU A 154 -18.88 -6.46 -0.21
C LEU A 154 -18.00 -7.59 0.33
N GLY A 155 -17.73 -7.63 1.64
CA GLY A 155 -16.92 -8.67 2.28
C GLY A 155 -15.41 -8.56 2.07
N TYR A 156 -14.91 -7.38 1.68
CA TYR A 156 -13.49 -7.05 1.51
C TYR A 156 -12.90 -6.30 2.71
N ASP A 157 -13.40 -6.60 3.91
CA ASP A 157 -12.97 -6.04 5.19
C ASP A 157 -11.99 -6.97 5.96
N ASN A 158 -11.39 -7.94 5.26
CA ASN A 158 -10.47 -8.90 5.84
C ASN A 158 -9.40 -9.36 4.84
N ALA A 159 -8.23 -9.76 5.34
CA ALA A 159 -7.07 -10.16 4.54
C ALA A 159 -7.36 -11.32 3.59
N ARG A 160 -8.21 -12.27 4.02
CA ARG A 160 -8.50 -13.48 3.25
C ARG A 160 -9.27 -13.18 1.96
N ALA A 161 -10.24 -12.28 2.02
CA ALA A 161 -10.97 -11.83 0.84
C ALA A 161 -10.04 -11.16 -0.18
N TRP A 162 -9.14 -10.30 0.30
CA TRP A 162 -8.14 -9.65 -0.56
C TRP A 162 -7.13 -10.63 -1.15
N MET A 163 -6.64 -11.59 -0.36
CA MET A 163 -5.75 -12.65 -0.85
C MET A 163 -6.42 -13.45 -1.98
N ASN A 164 -7.67 -13.86 -1.80
CA ASN A 164 -8.42 -14.60 -2.81
C ASN A 164 -8.63 -13.77 -4.09
N LEU A 165 -8.95 -12.48 -3.96
CA LEU A 165 -9.10 -11.58 -5.10
C LEU A 165 -7.80 -11.45 -5.90
N LEU A 166 -6.67 -11.20 -5.23
CA LEU A 166 -5.39 -11.03 -5.89
C LEU A 166 -4.89 -12.33 -6.53
N ARG A 167 -5.09 -13.49 -5.88
CA ARG A 167 -4.83 -14.80 -6.50
C ARG A 167 -5.68 -15.04 -7.74
N ALA A 168 -6.98 -14.74 -7.68
CA ALA A 168 -7.88 -14.92 -8.81
C ALA A 168 -7.50 -14.04 -10.02
N ASN A 169 -6.93 -12.85 -9.79
CA ASN A 169 -6.55 -11.89 -10.83
C ASN A 169 -5.05 -11.90 -11.14
N CYS A 170 -4.26 -12.83 -10.58
CA CYS A 170 -2.80 -12.78 -10.68
C CYS A 170 -2.29 -12.72 -12.13
N ASN A 171 -2.90 -13.52 -13.01
CA ASN A 171 -2.55 -13.59 -14.43
C ASN A 171 -2.92 -12.29 -15.18
N ASP A 172 -4.07 -11.70 -14.87
CA ASP A 172 -4.51 -10.45 -15.48
C ASP A 172 -3.63 -9.26 -15.04
N ILE A 173 -3.22 -9.25 -13.77
CA ILE A 173 -2.27 -8.26 -13.24
C ILE A 173 -0.92 -8.42 -13.94
N ALA A 174 -0.39 -9.64 -14.01
CA ALA A 174 0.88 -9.94 -14.69
C ALA A 174 0.85 -9.51 -16.16
N ALA A 175 -0.23 -9.83 -16.88
CA ALA A 175 -0.43 -9.44 -18.27
C ALA A 175 -0.49 -7.91 -18.45
N ALA A 176 -1.19 -7.19 -17.55
CA ALA A 176 -1.25 -5.73 -17.58
C ALA A 176 0.11 -5.06 -17.29
N MET A 177 1.00 -5.77 -16.58
CA MET A 177 2.38 -5.36 -16.31
C MET A 177 3.37 -5.83 -17.39
N ASN A 178 2.91 -6.55 -18.43
CA ASN A 178 3.76 -7.17 -19.44
C ASN A 178 4.81 -8.12 -18.83
N ILE A 179 4.37 -8.97 -17.90
CA ILE A 179 5.18 -10.00 -17.24
C ILE A 179 4.60 -11.37 -17.58
N PRO A 180 5.40 -12.31 -18.13
CA PRO A 180 4.98 -13.69 -18.28
C PRO A 180 4.53 -14.29 -16.92
N PRO A 181 3.42 -15.04 -16.85
CA PRO A 181 2.91 -15.53 -15.56
C PRO A 181 3.93 -16.30 -14.72
N ASN A 182 4.79 -17.09 -15.35
CA ASN A 182 5.86 -17.84 -14.67
C ASN A 182 6.98 -16.95 -14.11
N HIS A 183 7.13 -15.71 -14.61
CA HIS A 183 8.09 -14.73 -14.12
C HIS A 183 7.49 -13.79 -13.07
N PHE A 184 6.17 -13.76 -12.94
CA PHE A 184 5.47 -12.86 -12.03
C PHE A 184 5.74 -13.26 -10.57
N ARG A 185 6.12 -12.26 -9.77
CA ARG A 185 6.29 -12.38 -8.32
C ARG A 185 5.48 -11.30 -7.66
N TRP A 186 4.73 -11.67 -6.63
CA TRP A 186 3.96 -10.72 -5.85
C TRP A 186 3.79 -11.17 -4.40
N TYR A 187 3.73 -10.18 -3.52
CA TYR A 187 3.35 -10.33 -2.13
C TYR A 187 2.48 -9.15 -1.73
N ALA A 188 1.57 -9.36 -0.78
CA ALA A 188 0.69 -8.30 -0.32
C ALA A 188 0.38 -8.40 1.17
N ALA A 189 -0.07 -7.28 1.74
CA ALA A 189 -0.58 -7.20 3.10
C ALA A 189 -1.83 -6.32 3.14
N TYR A 190 -2.86 -6.80 3.83
CA TYR A 190 -4.10 -6.07 4.05
C TYR A 190 -4.00 -5.27 5.34
N HIS A 191 -4.31 -3.98 5.25
CA HIS A 191 -4.35 -3.06 6.38
C HIS A 191 -5.78 -2.64 6.68
N ASP A 192 -6.23 -2.96 7.88
CA ASP A 192 -7.55 -2.57 8.39
C ASP A 192 -7.52 -1.11 8.91
N GLU A 193 -7.38 -0.15 8.00
CA GLU A 193 -7.23 1.27 8.34
C GLU A 193 -8.56 2.04 8.36
N GLY A 194 -9.18 2.20 9.54
CA GLY A 194 -10.19 3.26 9.79
C GLY A 194 -11.25 3.39 8.69
N GLU A 195 -11.32 4.52 8.00
CA GLU A 195 -12.29 4.73 6.90
C GLU A 195 -11.86 4.16 5.54
N HIS A 196 -10.59 3.78 5.39
CA HIS A 196 -9.95 3.39 4.12
C HIS A 196 -9.16 2.09 4.25
N PRO A 197 -9.83 0.94 4.47
CA PRO A 197 -9.16 -0.34 4.40
C PRO A 197 -8.49 -0.53 3.03
N HIS A 198 -7.26 -1.04 3.03
CA HIS A 198 -6.47 -1.12 1.82
C HIS A 198 -5.46 -2.25 1.84
N VAL A 199 -4.98 -2.63 0.66
CA VAL A 199 -3.93 -3.62 0.46
C VAL A 199 -2.73 -2.93 -0.15
N HIS A 200 -1.55 -3.21 0.40
CA HIS A 200 -0.29 -2.98 -0.29
C HIS A 200 0.09 -4.26 -1.00
N MET A 201 0.29 -4.20 -2.32
CA MET A 201 0.77 -5.31 -3.13
C MET A 201 2.08 -4.90 -3.79
N MET A 202 3.15 -5.63 -3.47
CA MET A 202 4.43 -5.55 -4.16
C MET A 202 4.43 -6.55 -5.32
N ALA A 203 4.81 -6.12 -6.51
CA ALA A 203 4.80 -6.94 -7.71
C ALA A 203 5.99 -6.63 -8.64
N TRP A 204 6.66 -7.67 -9.13
CA TRP A 204 7.82 -7.56 -10.03
C TRP A 204 7.95 -8.78 -10.94
N SER A 205 8.84 -8.68 -11.94
CA SER A 205 9.28 -9.84 -12.72
C SER A 205 10.59 -10.38 -12.16
N MET A 206 10.75 -11.69 -12.08
CA MET A 206 12.06 -12.32 -11.79
C MET A 206 13.15 -11.93 -12.80
N VAL A 207 12.77 -11.48 -14.00
CA VAL A 207 13.69 -10.98 -15.02
C VAL A 207 13.73 -9.44 -14.92
N PRO A 208 14.83 -8.81 -14.47
CA PRO A 208 14.87 -7.36 -14.21
C PRO A 208 14.58 -6.47 -15.41
N SER A 209 14.79 -6.95 -16.63
CA SER A 209 14.50 -6.23 -17.88
C SER A 209 13.04 -6.31 -18.33
N GLU A 210 12.24 -7.16 -17.70
CA GLU A 210 10.80 -7.25 -17.92
C GLU A 210 10.03 -6.29 -17.00
N ALA A 211 8.70 -6.33 -17.07
CA ALA A 211 7.78 -5.45 -16.38
C ALA A 211 7.77 -4.00 -16.91
N TYR A 212 6.67 -3.63 -17.55
CA TYR A 212 6.37 -2.25 -17.90
C TYR A 212 4.89 -1.97 -17.67
N LEU A 213 4.59 -1.11 -16.69
CA LEU A 213 3.23 -0.74 -16.36
C LEU A 213 2.90 0.64 -16.91
N THR A 214 2.07 0.67 -17.94
CA THR A 214 1.53 1.91 -18.53
C THR A 214 0.33 2.43 -17.75
N ARG A 215 -0.06 3.68 -18.01
CA ARG A 215 -1.36 4.21 -17.54
C ARG A 215 -2.54 3.35 -17.98
N GLU A 216 -2.47 2.76 -19.17
CA GLU A 216 -3.50 1.83 -19.66
C GLU A 216 -3.48 0.52 -18.88
N GLY A 217 -2.29 -0.03 -18.60
CA GLY A 217 -2.13 -1.21 -17.74
C GLY A 217 -2.71 -0.99 -16.34
N ILE A 218 -2.46 0.18 -15.72
CA ILE A 218 -3.07 0.55 -14.43
C ILE A 218 -4.59 0.54 -14.53
N ARG A 219 -5.17 1.14 -15.59
CA ARG A 219 -6.62 1.13 -15.81
C ARG A 219 -7.18 -0.27 -16.04
N LYS A 220 -6.42 -1.16 -16.68
CA LYS A 220 -6.81 -2.57 -16.85
C LYS A 220 -6.88 -3.28 -15.51
N ILE A 221 -5.85 -3.14 -14.66
CA ILE A 221 -5.84 -3.70 -13.30
C ILE A 221 -7.04 -3.15 -12.50
N GLU A 222 -7.20 -1.83 -12.48
CA GLU A 222 -8.31 -1.17 -11.78
C GLU A 222 -9.67 -1.68 -12.27
N SER A 223 -9.87 -1.80 -13.58
CA SER A 223 -11.11 -2.29 -14.16
C SER A 223 -11.38 -3.75 -13.82
N GLN A 224 -10.39 -4.63 -13.88
CA GLN A 224 -10.59 -6.06 -13.58
C GLN A 224 -10.99 -6.26 -12.12
N LEU A 225 -10.22 -5.66 -11.20
CA LEU A 225 -10.51 -5.73 -9.77
C LEU A 225 -11.87 -5.10 -9.43
N THR A 226 -12.20 -3.95 -10.04
CA THR A 226 -13.51 -3.31 -9.85
C THR A 226 -14.64 -4.23 -10.32
N ASN A 227 -14.52 -4.82 -11.50
CA ASN A 227 -15.55 -5.69 -12.04
C ASN A 227 -15.77 -6.93 -11.16
N GLN A 228 -14.73 -7.48 -10.53
CA GLN A 228 -14.88 -8.63 -9.64
C GLN A 228 -15.39 -8.23 -8.24
N ILE A 229 -15.04 -7.05 -7.74
CA ILE A 229 -15.48 -6.57 -6.42
C ILE A 229 -16.96 -6.15 -6.43
N PHE A 230 -17.43 -5.51 -7.50
CA PHE A 230 -18.75 -4.88 -7.57
C PHE A 230 -19.78 -5.66 -8.42
N GLN A 231 -19.51 -6.92 -8.73
CA GLN A 231 -20.49 -7.87 -9.27
C GLN A 231 -21.57 -8.18 -8.23
#